data_AF-A0A7X3SCA6-F1
#
_entry.id   AF-A0A7X3SCA6-F1
#
_cell.length_a   1.000
_cell.length_b   1.000
_cell.length_c   1.000
_cell.angle_alpha   90.00
_cell.angle_beta   90.00
_cell.angle_gamma   90.00
#
_symmetry.space_group_name_H-M   'P 1'
#
loop_
_entity.id
_entity.type
_entity.pdbx_description
1 polymer ?
#
loop_
_entity_poly.entity_id
_entity_poly.type
_entity_poly.pdbx_seq_one_letter_code
_entity_poly.pdbx_strand_id
1 'polypeptide(L)'
;MDMLNSTQHFLIIAWWLAFGISVLLYIALDGADLGAGIFSLFVRDHDERGAIMSAMAGTWDANETWLIVAGGIMFGTFPFVYGSAFSYLMVPMALVLWGIMSRAVALEFRHLASPFWQKFSDGIFGVASLAVTFFGGMSVGALLQGFQMDSPAQGVPTYVGGAFNFISAFSIWTGVASCVAMTLAGVLFVRARFEKNEPIRQDAARWTAVIFWLAIAAVVITWVWSAVIFDWARAKWFGPHFWIWGLFGLIALVCIDQVRRDTLKDKDFAAVMWFNGAAFILGFGMLLTMFPWIVPGTWTIWAGASPQVSLITFTMTMGGFVPVMLMYNWYQIWVFRGRISKLVGHGGH
;
A
#
# COMPACT_ATOMS: atom_id res chain seq x y z
N MET A 1 -4.91 -13.28 37.34
CA MET A 1 -5.06 -13.72 35.93
C MET A 1 -5.74 -12.65 35.09
N ASP A 2 -6.66 -11.85 35.63
CA ASP A 2 -7.40 -10.81 34.87
C ASP A 2 -6.54 -9.67 34.32
N MET A 3 -5.52 -9.21 35.06
CA MET A 3 -4.59 -8.19 34.54
C MET A 3 -3.75 -8.72 33.37
N LEU A 4 -3.35 -9.99 33.41
CA LEU A 4 -2.55 -10.62 32.36
C LEU A 4 -3.37 -10.77 31.06
N ASN A 5 -4.63 -11.21 31.17
CA ASN A 5 -5.55 -11.28 30.03
C ASN A 5 -5.85 -9.89 29.46
N SER A 6 -6.03 -8.88 30.32
CA SER A 6 -6.27 -7.50 29.88
C SER A 6 -5.07 -6.92 29.12
N THR A 7 -3.85 -7.16 29.61
CA THR A 7 -2.62 -6.75 28.93
C THR A 7 -2.48 -7.44 27.57
N GLN A 8 -2.72 -8.75 27.50
CA GLN A 8 -2.69 -9.47 26.21
C GLN A 8 -3.70 -8.88 25.23
N HIS A 9 -4.91 -8.57 25.69
CA HIS A 9 -5.93 -8.01 24.82
C HIS A 9 -5.53 -6.65 24.24
N PHE A 10 -4.99 -5.78 25.10
CA PHE A 10 -4.45 -4.49 24.68
C PHE A 10 -3.33 -4.63 23.65
N LEU A 11 -2.37 -5.53 23.90
CA LEU A 11 -1.24 -5.76 23.00
C LEU A 11 -1.67 -6.26 21.62
N ILE A 12 -2.65 -7.18 21.55
CA ILE A 12 -3.19 -7.67 20.28
C ILE A 12 -3.81 -6.52 19.47
N ILE A 13 -4.60 -5.65 20.11
CA ILE A 13 -5.19 -4.49 19.44
C ILE A 13 -4.09 -3.51 18.98
N ALA A 14 -3.11 -3.23 19.84
CA ALA A 14 -2.01 -2.32 19.51
C ALA A 14 -1.20 -2.82 18.30
N TRP A 15 -0.86 -4.11 18.26
CA TRP A 15 -0.13 -4.70 17.14
C TRP A 15 -0.99 -4.85 15.88
N TRP A 16 -2.29 -5.10 16.02
CA TRP A 16 -3.22 -5.07 14.89
C TRP A 16 -3.31 -3.66 14.26
N LEU A 17 -3.39 -2.62 15.09
CA LEU A 17 -3.34 -1.23 14.63
C LEU A 17 -1.99 -0.91 13.98
N ALA A 18 -0.87 -1.34 14.60
CA ALA A 18 0.46 -1.15 14.04
C ALA A 18 0.60 -1.83 12.67
N PHE A 19 0.11 -3.06 12.52
CA PHE A 19 0.06 -3.77 11.23
C PHE A 19 -0.70 -2.96 10.18
N GLY A 20 -1.93 -2.54 10.50
CA GLY A 20 -2.74 -1.74 9.57
C GLY A 20 -2.07 -0.42 9.20
N ILE A 21 -1.49 0.29 10.17
CA ILE A 21 -0.74 1.54 9.93
C ILE A 21 0.49 1.29 9.05
N SER A 22 1.25 0.22 9.28
CA SER A 22 2.41 -0.13 8.44
C SER A 22 2.00 -0.39 6.98
N VAL A 23 0.89 -1.10 6.75
CA VAL A 23 0.36 -1.30 5.39
C VAL A 23 -0.08 0.03 4.76
N LEU A 24 -0.75 0.91 5.52
CA LEU A 24 -1.16 2.22 5.01
C LEU A 24 0.02 3.14 4.73
N LEU A 25 1.08 3.09 5.54
CA LEU A 25 2.32 3.82 5.30
C LEU A 25 3.03 3.31 4.06
N TYR A 26 3.10 1.99 3.86
CA TYR A 26 3.61 1.41 2.62
C TYR A 26 2.82 1.92 1.40
N ILE A 27 1.49 1.87 1.44
CA ILE A 27 0.64 2.37 0.34
C ILE A 27 0.84 3.88 0.09
N ALA A 28 0.94 4.69 1.15
CA ALA A 28 1.08 6.14 1.02
C ALA A 28 2.47 6.57 0.52
N LEU A 29 3.51 5.81 0.88
CA LEU A 29 4.90 6.12 0.53
C LEU A 29 5.30 5.45 -0.79
N ASP A 30 5.27 4.12 -0.86
CA ASP A 30 5.67 3.34 -2.05
C ASP A 30 4.62 3.42 -3.16
N GLY A 31 3.36 3.76 -2.85
CA GLY A 31 2.31 3.89 -3.86
C GLY A 31 2.57 4.99 -4.88
N ALA A 32 3.26 6.07 -4.48
CA ALA A 32 3.73 7.09 -5.42
C ALA A 32 4.80 6.52 -6.37
N ASP A 33 5.72 5.71 -5.84
CA ASP A 33 6.82 5.13 -6.62
C ASP A 33 6.29 4.10 -7.62
N LEU A 34 5.43 3.19 -7.15
CA LEU A 34 4.69 2.24 -7.96
C LEU A 34 3.86 2.94 -9.06
N GLY A 35 3.15 4.00 -8.68
CA GLY A 35 2.36 4.80 -9.59
C GLY A 35 3.16 5.44 -10.71
N ALA A 36 4.32 6.01 -10.35
CA ALA A 36 5.21 6.66 -11.29
C ALA A 36 5.86 5.63 -12.25
N GLY A 37 6.13 4.42 -11.75
CA GLY A 37 6.51 3.28 -12.59
C GLY A 37 5.42 2.86 -13.58
N ILE A 38 4.16 2.77 -13.15
CA ILE A 38 3.06 2.50 -14.09
C ILE A 38 2.95 3.60 -15.14
N PHE A 39 3.06 4.86 -14.74
CA PHE A 39 3.03 6.01 -15.65
C PHE A 39 4.19 5.98 -16.66
N SER A 40 5.40 5.57 -16.26
CA SER A 40 6.58 5.54 -17.13
C SER A 40 6.42 4.62 -18.35
N LEU A 41 5.56 3.59 -18.27
CA LEU A 41 5.21 2.73 -19.41
C LEU A 41 4.59 3.51 -20.57
N PHE A 42 3.92 4.63 -20.27
CA PHE A 42 3.21 5.45 -21.25
C PHE A 42 4.03 6.66 -21.72
N VAL A 43 5.14 6.96 -21.05
CA VAL A 43 6.11 7.99 -21.47
C VAL A 43 6.90 7.45 -22.65
N ARG A 44 7.07 8.22 -23.73
CA ARG A 44 7.78 7.75 -24.94
C ARG A 44 9.27 8.04 -24.90
N ASP A 45 9.64 9.15 -24.28
CA ASP A 45 11.03 9.60 -24.22
C ASP A 45 11.81 8.78 -23.18
N HIS A 46 12.99 8.31 -23.57
CA HIS A 46 13.83 7.46 -22.71
C HIS A 46 14.51 8.24 -21.59
N ASP A 47 14.87 9.50 -21.85
CA ASP A 47 15.50 10.36 -20.85
C ASP A 47 14.46 10.78 -19.80
N GLU A 48 13.21 11.02 -20.20
CA GLU A 48 12.09 11.26 -19.29
C GLU A 48 11.80 10.04 -18.40
N ARG A 49 11.82 8.81 -18.96
CA ARG A 49 11.69 7.57 -18.16
C ARG A 49 12.80 7.43 -17.13
N GLY A 50 14.04 7.70 -17.56
CA GLY A 50 15.19 7.71 -16.66
C GLY A 50 15.06 8.75 -15.56
N ALA A 51 14.58 9.95 -15.90
CA ALA A 51 14.38 11.02 -14.94
C ALA A 51 13.31 10.67 -13.88
N ILE A 52 12.22 9.98 -14.27
CA ILE A 52 11.24 9.45 -13.32
C ILE A 52 11.94 8.52 -12.33
N MET A 53 12.65 7.51 -12.83
CA MET A 53 13.36 6.54 -11.99
C MET A 53 14.36 7.21 -11.03
N SER A 54 15.17 8.15 -11.52
CA SER A 54 16.13 8.89 -10.71
C SER A 54 15.48 9.74 -9.62
N ALA A 55 14.24 10.22 -9.81
CA ALA A 55 13.53 11.00 -8.80
C ALA A 55 13.14 10.19 -7.55
N MET A 56 13.19 8.85 -7.62
CA MET A 56 12.78 7.93 -6.55
C MET A 56 13.95 7.17 -5.93
N ALA A 57 15.10 7.09 -6.62
CA ALA A 57 16.24 6.27 -6.23
C ALA A 57 16.75 6.51 -4.80
N GLY A 58 16.56 7.71 -4.24
CA GLY A 58 17.00 8.03 -2.87
C GLY A 58 16.02 7.65 -1.75
N THR A 59 14.77 7.27 -2.05
CA THR A 59 13.72 7.06 -1.02
C THR A 59 12.99 5.73 -1.11
N TRP A 60 13.06 5.02 -2.24
CA TRP A 60 12.28 3.80 -2.45
C TRP A 60 12.61 2.67 -1.44
N ASP A 61 13.90 2.47 -1.10
CA ASP A 61 14.32 1.47 -0.10
C ASP A 61 13.67 1.70 1.29
N ALA A 62 13.57 2.97 1.70
CA ALA A 62 12.92 3.33 2.95
C ALA A 62 11.40 3.08 2.90
N ASN A 63 10.79 3.28 1.73
CA ASN A 63 9.36 3.05 1.54
C ASN A 63 9.00 1.55 1.61
N GLU A 64 9.82 0.68 1.00
CA GLU A 64 9.62 -0.78 1.05
C GLU A 64 9.73 -1.38 2.46
N THR A 65 10.50 -0.73 3.34
CA THR A 65 10.69 -1.20 4.73
C THR A 65 9.36 -1.38 5.47
N TRP A 66 8.35 -0.55 5.19
CA TRP A 66 7.04 -0.66 5.84
C TRP A 66 6.29 -1.96 5.50
N LEU A 67 6.51 -2.51 4.31
CA LEU A 67 5.96 -3.81 3.93
C LEU A 67 6.61 -4.95 4.73
N ILE A 68 7.93 -4.88 4.93
CA ILE A 68 8.68 -5.83 5.76
C ILE A 68 8.25 -5.75 7.22
N VAL A 69 8.04 -4.54 7.75
CA VAL A 69 7.50 -4.34 9.10
C VAL A 69 6.11 -4.98 9.22
N ALA A 70 5.20 -4.77 8.27
CA ALA A 70 3.89 -5.40 8.27
C ALA A 70 3.98 -6.94 8.29
N GLY A 71 4.85 -7.52 7.46
CA GLY A 71 5.12 -8.96 7.44
C GLY A 71 5.69 -9.48 8.78
N GLY A 72 6.63 -8.74 9.37
CA GLY A 72 7.21 -9.07 10.68
C GLY A 72 6.19 -9.02 11.82
N ILE A 73 5.28 -8.03 11.81
CA ILE A 73 4.18 -7.95 12.78
C ILE A 73 3.24 -9.15 12.60
N MET A 74 2.85 -9.49 11.36
CA MET A 74 2.03 -10.67 11.11
C MET A 74 2.72 -11.95 11.60
N PHE A 75 4.00 -12.12 11.31
CA PHE A 75 4.75 -13.30 11.74
C PHE A 75 4.85 -13.42 13.28
N GLY A 76 5.17 -12.33 13.98
CA GLY A 76 5.36 -12.35 15.43
C GLY A 76 4.05 -12.30 16.24
N THR A 77 3.05 -11.58 15.75
CA THR A 77 1.79 -11.36 16.46
C THR A 77 0.69 -12.29 15.98
N PHE A 78 0.59 -12.57 14.67
CA PHE A 78 -0.50 -13.32 14.06
C PHE A 78 -0.01 -14.52 13.23
N PRO A 79 0.78 -15.46 13.81
CA PRO A 79 1.50 -16.48 13.05
C PRO A 79 0.58 -17.42 12.24
N PHE A 80 -0.62 -17.73 12.74
CA PHE A 80 -1.59 -18.55 12.02
C PHE A 80 -2.16 -17.82 10.80
N VAL A 81 -2.39 -16.51 10.94
CA VAL A 81 -2.81 -15.64 9.84
C VAL A 81 -1.70 -15.54 8.82
N TYR A 82 -0.44 -15.33 9.27
CA TYR A 82 0.72 -15.31 8.39
C TYR A 82 0.83 -16.59 7.56
N GLY A 83 0.88 -17.76 8.20
CA GLY A 83 1.02 -19.02 7.47
C GLY A 83 -0.12 -19.25 6.48
N SER A 84 -1.37 -19.16 6.94
CA SER A 84 -2.54 -19.48 6.13
C SER A 84 -2.80 -18.46 5.01
N ALA A 85 -2.62 -17.15 5.26
CA ALA A 85 -2.81 -16.11 4.25
C ALA A 85 -1.74 -16.19 3.16
N PHE A 86 -0.47 -16.43 3.50
CA PHE A 86 0.58 -16.62 2.49
C PHE A 86 0.41 -17.92 1.71
N SER A 87 -0.14 -18.99 2.31
CA SER A 87 -0.54 -20.19 1.57
C SER A 87 -1.68 -19.92 0.58
N TYR A 88 -2.73 -19.19 1.02
CA TYR A 88 -3.84 -18.81 0.17
C TYR A 88 -3.43 -17.89 -0.99
N LEU A 89 -2.56 -16.92 -0.69
CA LEU A 89 -2.09 -15.90 -1.62
C LEU A 89 -0.72 -16.24 -2.24
N MET A 90 -0.34 -17.51 -2.27
CA MET A 90 1.00 -17.93 -2.70
C MET A 90 1.37 -17.36 -4.08
N VAL A 91 0.47 -17.50 -5.06
CA VAL A 91 0.69 -17.02 -6.43
C VAL A 91 0.80 -15.49 -6.52
N PRO A 92 -0.20 -14.69 -6.07
CA PRO A 92 -0.11 -13.24 -6.20
C PRO A 92 1.03 -12.66 -5.35
N MET A 93 1.31 -13.21 -4.16
CA MET A 93 2.43 -12.74 -3.33
C MET A 93 3.80 -13.10 -3.91
N ALA A 94 3.94 -14.24 -4.58
CA ALA A 94 5.16 -14.56 -5.32
C ALA A 94 5.39 -13.56 -6.47
N LEU A 95 4.33 -13.17 -7.18
CA LEU A 95 4.41 -12.17 -8.25
C LEU A 95 4.72 -10.77 -7.72
N VAL A 96 4.17 -10.39 -6.56
CA VAL A 96 4.54 -9.16 -5.84
C VAL A 96 6.02 -9.20 -5.48
N LEU A 97 6.52 -10.29 -4.89
CA LEU A 97 7.92 -10.43 -4.51
C LEU A 97 8.86 -10.33 -5.72
N TRP A 98 8.56 -11.04 -6.82
CA TRP A 98 9.34 -10.95 -8.05
C TRP A 98 9.31 -9.55 -8.67
N GLY A 99 8.16 -8.88 -8.62
CA GLY A 99 8.04 -7.49 -9.05
C GLY A 99 8.91 -6.54 -8.23
N ILE A 100 8.86 -6.62 -6.90
CA ILE A 100 9.71 -5.81 -6.01
C ILE A 100 11.20 -6.04 -6.31
N MET A 101 11.63 -7.30 -6.40
CA MET A 101 13.03 -7.62 -6.73
C MET A 101 13.45 -7.09 -8.11
N SER A 102 12.58 -7.23 -9.11
CA SER A 102 12.87 -6.73 -10.47
C SER A 102 12.97 -5.21 -10.51
N ARG A 103 12.15 -4.53 -9.71
CA ARG A 103 12.14 -3.08 -9.57
C ARG A 103 13.43 -2.56 -8.91
N ALA A 104 13.85 -3.19 -7.83
CA ALA A 104 15.11 -2.90 -7.14
C ALA A 104 16.31 -3.01 -8.09
N VAL A 105 16.39 -4.13 -8.82
CA VAL A 105 17.46 -4.37 -9.81
C VAL A 105 17.41 -3.34 -10.94
N ALA A 106 16.21 -3.00 -11.43
CA ALA A 106 16.07 -2.01 -12.49
C ALA A 106 16.53 -0.62 -12.05
N LEU A 107 16.28 -0.20 -10.81
CA LEU A 107 16.71 1.10 -10.29
C LEU A 107 18.23 1.13 -10.07
N GLU A 108 18.76 0.16 -9.34
CA GLU A 108 20.16 0.17 -8.89
C GLU A 108 21.13 0.01 -10.06
N PHE A 109 20.85 -0.89 -11.01
CA PHE A 109 21.78 -1.20 -12.08
C PHE A 109 21.62 -0.35 -13.34
N ARG A 110 20.60 0.53 -13.43
CA ARG A 110 20.35 1.34 -14.62
C ARG A 110 21.55 2.25 -14.96
N HIS A 111 22.15 2.88 -13.98
CA HIS A 111 23.25 3.84 -14.22
C HIS A 111 24.54 3.16 -14.71
N LEU A 112 24.70 1.86 -14.44
CA LEU A 112 25.84 1.05 -14.87
C LEU A 112 25.59 0.33 -16.21
N ALA A 113 24.37 0.41 -16.73
CA ALA A 113 23.92 -0.37 -17.86
C ALA A 113 24.27 0.29 -19.21
N SER A 114 24.51 -0.53 -20.24
CA SER A 114 24.61 -0.05 -21.62
C SER A 114 23.25 0.48 -22.12
N PRO A 115 23.20 1.28 -23.21
CA PRO A 115 21.95 1.89 -23.67
C PRO A 115 20.80 0.89 -23.91
N PHE A 116 21.10 -0.32 -24.39
CA PHE A 116 20.10 -1.37 -24.54
C PHE A 116 19.52 -1.82 -23.18
N TRP A 117 20.40 -2.06 -22.21
CA TRP A 117 20.02 -2.50 -20.88
C TRP A 117 19.32 -1.40 -20.07
N GLN A 118 19.64 -0.12 -20.29
CA GLN A 118 18.89 1.00 -19.72
C GLN A 118 17.42 0.97 -20.17
N LYS A 119 17.17 0.80 -21.47
CA LYS A 119 15.80 0.69 -22.00
C LYS A 119 15.05 -0.52 -21.47
N PHE A 120 15.77 -1.63 -21.30
CA PHE A 120 15.22 -2.84 -20.70
C PHE A 120 14.85 -2.62 -19.23
N SER A 121 15.72 -1.99 -18.44
CA SER A 121 15.45 -1.58 -17.05
C SER A 121 14.26 -0.63 -16.95
N ASP A 122 14.14 0.36 -17.85
CA ASP A 122 12.98 1.27 -17.90
C ASP A 122 11.67 0.49 -18.08
N GLY A 123 11.66 -0.49 -18.98
CA GLY A 123 10.51 -1.35 -19.24
C GLY A 123 10.18 -2.26 -18.06
N ILE A 124 11.20 -2.91 -17.48
CA ILE A 124 11.04 -3.75 -16.28
C ILE A 124 10.48 -2.93 -15.13
N PHE A 125 11.03 -1.74 -14.89
CA PHE A 125 10.60 -0.88 -13.78
C PHE A 125 9.09 -0.61 -13.85
N GLY A 126 8.58 -0.27 -15.04
CA GLY A 126 7.15 -0.03 -15.22
C GLY A 126 6.28 -1.28 -15.12
N VAL A 127 6.68 -2.39 -15.75
CA VAL A 127 5.91 -3.65 -15.73
C VAL A 127 5.89 -4.26 -14.33
N ALA A 128 7.03 -4.23 -13.63
CA ALA A 128 7.15 -4.68 -12.25
C ALA A 128 6.26 -3.84 -11.33
N SER A 129 6.25 -2.51 -11.49
CA SER A 129 5.40 -1.62 -10.71
C SER A 129 3.90 -1.88 -10.94
N LEU A 130 3.52 -2.16 -12.19
CA LEU A 130 2.16 -2.59 -12.53
C LEU A 130 1.81 -3.92 -11.88
N ALA A 131 2.69 -4.92 -11.96
CA ALA A 131 2.47 -6.24 -11.40
C ALA A 131 2.34 -6.20 -9.87
N VAL A 132 3.26 -5.51 -9.18
CA VAL A 132 3.21 -5.34 -7.71
C VAL A 132 1.90 -4.69 -7.29
N THR A 133 1.51 -3.62 -7.98
CA THR A 133 0.28 -2.89 -7.65
C THR A 133 -0.97 -3.74 -7.90
N PHE A 134 -1.03 -4.41 -9.04
CA PHE A 134 -2.18 -5.23 -9.43
C PHE A 134 -2.35 -6.43 -8.50
N PHE A 135 -1.30 -7.22 -8.32
CA PHE A 135 -1.36 -8.42 -7.48
C PHE A 135 -1.45 -8.08 -5.98
N GLY A 136 -0.86 -6.96 -5.54
CA GLY A 136 -1.04 -6.45 -4.18
C GLY A 136 -2.49 -6.04 -3.90
N GLY A 137 -3.12 -5.28 -4.81
CA GLY A 137 -4.54 -4.93 -4.72
C GLY A 137 -5.46 -6.15 -4.79
N MET A 138 -5.11 -7.12 -5.64
CA MET A 138 -5.84 -8.39 -5.75
C MET A 138 -5.76 -9.21 -4.46
N SER A 139 -4.59 -9.28 -3.83
CA SER A 139 -4.40 -9.92 -2.52
C SER A 139 -5.28 -9.30 -1.44
N VAL A 140 -5.35 -7.96 -1.37
CA VAL A 140 -6.24 -7.28 -0.41
C VAL A 140 -7.70 -7.64 -0.66
N GLY A 141 -8.17 -7.59 -1.91
CA GLY A 141 -9.57 -7.95 -2.24
C GLY A 141 -9.91 -9.40 -1.93
N ALA A 142 -8.99 -10.33 -2.21
CA ALA A 142 -9.14 -11.74 -1.87
C ALA A 142 -9.21 -11.96 -0.35
N LEU A 143 -8.35 -11.29 0.44
CA LEU A 143 -8.40 -11.39 1.91
C LEU A 143 -9.69 -10.86 2.50
N LEU A 144 -10.29 -9.81 1.92
CA LEU A 144 -11.59 -9.30 2.37
C LEU A 144 -12.74 -10.31 2.19
N GLN A 145 -12.63 -11.20 1.20
CA GLN A 145 -13.58 -12.29 0.98
C GLN A 145 -13.36 -13.48 1.91
N GLY A 146 -12.21 -13.54 2.59
CA GLY A 146 -11.82 -14.67 3.42
C GLY A 146 -11.50 -15.92 2.61
N PHE A 147 -11.02 -16.94 3.32
CA PHE A 147 -10.70 -18.24 2.74
C PHE A 147 -11.01 -19.36 3.74
N GLN A 148 -11.21 -20.57 3.20
CA GLN A 148 -11.57 -21.74 3.99
C GLN A 148 -10.32 -22.40 4.59
N MET A 149 -10.42 -22.76 5.86
CA MET A 149 -9.42 -23.49 6.62
C MET A 149 -9.87 -24.93 6.84
N ASP A 150 -8.93 -25.86 7.03
CA ASP A 150 -9.27 -27.14 7.63
C ASP A 150 -9.73 -26.95 9.09
N SER A 151 -10.31 -28.00 9.65
CA SER A 151 -10.67 -28.06 11.07
C SER A 151 -10.18 -29.39 11.65
N PRO A 152 -8.86 -29.57 11.78
CA PRO A 152 -8.29 -30.84 12.22
C PRO A 152 -8.54 -31.02 13.72
N ALA A 153 -8.83 -32.25 14.14
CA ALA A 153 -9.03 -32.58 15.56
C ALA A 153 -7.74 -32.38 16.38
N GLN A 154 -6.58 -32.47 15.73
CA GLN A 154 -5.24 -32.23 16.29
C GLN A 154 -4.37 -31.64 15.18
N GLY A 155 -3.60 -30.57 15.47
CA GLY A 155 -2.70 -29.94 14.51
C GLY A 155 -2.93 -28.44 14.33
N VAL A 156 -2.14 -27.82 13.47
CA VAL A 156 -2.26 -26.39 13.12
C VAL A 156 -3.23 -26.26 11.94
N PRO A 157 -4.24 -25.38 12.01
CA PRO A 157 -5.13 -25.17 10.88
C PRO A 157 -4.39 -24.72 9.63
N THR A 158 -4.69 -25.34 8.49
CA THR A 158 -4.11 -25.04 7.18
C THR A 158 -5.17 -24.65 6.16
N TYR A 159 -4.73 -23.91 5.14
CA TYR A 159 -5.58 -23.59 3.99
C TYR A 159 -5.79 -24.84 3.12
N VAL A 160 -7.05 -25.13 2.76
CA VAL A 160 -7.44 -26.36 2.03
C VAL A 160 -7.76 -26.17 0.55
N GLY A 161 -7.75 -24.93 0.05
CA GLY A 161 -8.15 -24.65 -1.33
C GLY A 161 -7.01 -24.73 -2.34
N GLY A 162 -7.34 -24.47 -3.61
CA GLY A 162 -6.37 -24.45 -4.71
C GLY A 162 -5.57 -23.15 -4.76
N ALA A 163 -4.45 -23.18 -5.48
CA ALA A 163 -3.55 -22.03 -5.63
C ALA A 163 -4.18 -20.82 -6.34
N PHE A 164 -5.33 -20.99 -7.00
CA PHE A 164 -6.03 -19.94 -7.76
C PHE A 164 -7.36 -19.50 -7.13
N ASN A 165 -7.72 -19.98 -5.93
CA ASN A 165 -8.99 -19.57 -5.30
C ASN A 165 -9.00 -18.12 -4.81
N PHE A 166 -7.86 -17.42 -4.86
CA PHE A 166 -7.80 -15.96 -4.67
C PHE A 166 -8.42 -15.19 -5.83
N ILE A 167 -8.63 -15.83 -6.99
CA ILE A 167 -9.21 -15.20 -8.17
C ILE A 167 -10.74 -15.14 -8.05
N SER A 168 -11.25 -13.92 -7.95
CA SER A 168 -12.67 -13.61 -8.03
C SER A 168 -12.85 -12.31 -8.83
N ALA A 169 -14.08 -12.04 -9.29
CA ALA A 169 -14.36 -10.78 -9.96
C ALA A 169 -14.03 -9.56 -9.07
N PHE A 170 -14.26 -9.69 -7.77
CA PHE A 170 -13.97 -8.65 -6.80
C PHE A 170 -12.46 -8.48 -6.58
N SER A 171 -11.69 -9.56 -6.46
CA SER A 171 -10.24 -9.45 -6.27
C SER A 171 -9.52 -8.93 -7.52
N ILE A 172 -9.95 -9.33 -8.71
CA ILE A 172 -9.45 -8.74 -9.96
C ILE A 172 -9.75 -7.23 -9.98
N TRP A 173 -10.98 -6.86 -9.63
CA TRP A 173 -11.38 -5.45 -9.56
C TRP A 173 -10.53 -4.66 -8.57
N THR A 174 -10.26 -5.16 -7.37
CA THR A 174 -9.41 -4.44 -6.41
C THR A 174 -7.99 -4.29 -6.92
N GLY A 175 -7.44 -5.26 -7.66
CA GLY A 175 -6.17 -5.11 -8.38
C GLY A 175 -6.19 -3.95 -9.39
N VAL A 176 -7.23 -3.87 -10.23
CA VAL A 176 -7.42 -2.76 -11.17
C VAL A 176 -7.58 -1.42 -10.46
N ALA A 177 -8.42 -1.36 -9.42
CA ALA A 177 -8.66 -0.17 -8.64
C ALA A 177 -7.38 0.35 -7.96
N SER A 178 -6.55 -0.57 -7.44
CA SER A 178 -5.23 -0.24 -6.91
C SER A 178 -4.32 0.35 -7.98
N CYS A 179 -4.28 -0.21 -9.20
CA CYS A 179 -3.49 0.37 -10.29
C CYS A 179 -3.92 1.81 -10.59
N VAL A 180 -5.23 2.07 -10.70
CA VAL A 180 -5.76 3.43 -10.93
C VAL A 180 -5.36 4.39 -9.80
N ALA A 181 -5.52 3.95 -8.55
CA ALA A 181 -5.21 4.77 -7.38
C ALA A 181 -3.69 5.06 -7.26
N MET A 182 -2.83 4.06 -7.45
CA MET A 182 -1.39 4.27 -7.42
C MET A 182 -0.93 5.12 -8.60
N THR A 183 -1.45 4.92 -9.82
CA THR A 183 -1.14 5.81 -10.95
C THR A 183 -1.49 7.27 -10.64
N LEU A 184 -2.62 7.55 -9.96
CA LEU A 184 -2.93 8.91 -9.49
C LEU A 184 -1.85 9.42 -8.52
N ALA A 185 -1.44 8.62 -7.54
CA ALA A 185 -0.36 8.96 -6.61
C ALA A 185 0.94 9.31 -7.36
N GLY A 186 1.31 8.47 -8.32
CA GLY A 186 2.52 8.62 -9.13
C GLY A 186 2.53 9.86 -10.01
N VAL A 187 1.44 10.17 -10.72
CA VAL A 187 1.40 11.38 -11.54
C VAL A 187 1.36 12.66 -10.69
N LEU A 188 0.74 12.63 -9.49
CA LEU A 188 0.83 13.73 -8.53
C LEU A 188 2.27 13.91 -8.02
N PHE A 189 2.98 12.82 -7.75
CA PHE A 189 4.40 12.84 -7.39
C PHE A 189 5.27 13.43 -8.50
N VAL A 190 5.13 12.95 -9.75
CA VAL A 190 5.85 13.50 -10.91
C VAL A 190 5.57 15.00 -11.05
N ARG A 191 4.32 15.44 -10.92
CA ARG A 191 4.01 16.88 -10.92
C ARG A 191 4.71 17.66 -9.82
N ALA A 192 4.81 17.10 -8.62
CA ALA A 192 5.46 17.75 -7.50
C ALA A 192 6.99 17.79 -7.61
N ARG A 193 7.60 16.86 -8.34
CA ARG A 193 9.06 16.74 -8.51
C ARG A 193 9.61 17.53 -9.69
N PHE A 194 8.88 17.63 -10.79
CA PHE A 194 9.38 18.25 -12.03
C PHE A 194 8.94 19.70 -12.19
N GLU A 195 9.78 20.51 -12.84
CA GLU A 195 9.50 21.92 -13.12
C GLU A 195 8.34 22.10 -14.10
N LYS A 196 7.64 23.24 -14.00
CA LYS A 196 6.43 23.56 -14.78
C LYS A 196 6.59 23.44 -16.30
N ASN A 197 7.79 23.72 -16.80
CA ASN A 197 8.06 23.83 -18.23
C ASN A 197 8.50 22.50 -18.85
N GLU A 198 8.78 21.47 -18.03
CA GLU A 198 9.24 20.17 -18.52
C GLU A 198 8.09 19.38 -19.17
N PRO A 199 8.26 18.77 -20.35
CA PRO A 199 7.20 18.06 -21.06
C PRO A 199 6.60 16.91 -20.23
N ILE A 200 7.45 16.13 -19.55
CA ILE A 200 7.05 15.07 -18.63
C ILE A 200 6.02 15.50 -17.57
N ARG A 201 6.16 16.73 -17.06
CA ARG A 201 5.22 17.28 -16.07
C ARG A 201 3.89 17.63 -16.72
N GLN A 202 3.91 18.20 -17.92
CA GLN A 202 2.70 18.53 -18.67
C GLN A 202 1.89 17.27 -18.98
N ASP A 203 2.58 16.19 -19.36
CA ASP A 203 1.94 14.88 -19.57
C ASP A 203 1.38 14.30 -18.28
N ALA A 204 2.12 14.36 -17.17
CA ALA A 204 1.60 13.98 -15.86
C ALA A 204 0.37 14.81 -15.46
N ALA A 205 0.30 16.10 -15.80
CA ALA A 205 -0.86 16.95 -15.56
C ALA A 205 -2.09 16.53 -16.38
N ARG A 206 -1.90 16.18 -17.66
CA ARG A 206 -2.97 15.64 -18.52
C ARG A 206 -3.50 14.31 -17.97
N TRP A 207 -2.59 13.41 -17.58
CA TRP A 207 -2.95 12.15 -16.94
C TRP A 207 -3.71 12.36 -15.63
N THR A 208 -3.25 13.29 -14.79
CA THR A 208 -3.91 13.62 -13.51
C THR A 208 -5.37 14.00 -13.72
N ALA A 209 -5.69 14.78 -14.77
CA ALA A 209 -7.05 15.23 -15.04
C ALA A 209 -8.02 14.07 -15.32
N VAL A 210 -7.55 13.01 -16.00
CA VAL A 210 -8.33 11.81 -16.35
C VAL A 210 -8.33 10.80 -15.21
N ILE A 211 -7.14 10.43 -14.72
CA ILE A 211 -6.98 9.37 -13.71
C ILE A 211 -7.62 9.76 -12.38
N PHE A 212 -7.73 11.06 -12.06
CA PHE A 212 -8.47 11.54 -10.89
C PHE A 212 -9.93 11.09 -10.90
N TRP A 213 -10.62 11.23 -12.04
CA TRP A 213 -12.02 10.81 -12.16
C TRP A 213 -12.16 9.29 -12.19
N LEU A 214 -11.21 8.59 -12.81
CA LEU A 214 -11.14 7.14 -12.75
C LEU A 214 -10.93 6.63 -11.32
N ALA A 215 -10.09 7.30 -10.53
CA ALA A 215 -9.88 6.95 -9.12
C ALA A 215 -11.13 7.17 -8.27
N ILE A 216 -11.87 8.27 -8.50
CA ILE A 216 -13.19 8.47 -7.86
C ILE A 216 -14.15 7.34 -8.24
N ALA A 217 -14.26 7.02 -9.54
CA ALA A 217 -15.10 5.91 -9.98
C ALA A 217 -14.67 4.59 -9.33
N ALA A 218 -13.36 4.35 -9.23
CA ALA A 218 -12.82 3.15 -8.60
C ALA A 218 -13.19 3.05 -7.11
N VAL A 219 -13.08 4.16 -6.36
CA VAL A 219 -13.48 4.23 -4.95
C VAL A 219 -14.99 4.00 -4.79
N VAL A 220 -15.82 4.66 -5.61
CA VAL A 220 -17.28 4.52 -5.54
C VAL A 220 -17.71 3.10 -5.87
N ILE A 221 -17.19 2.51 -6.95
CA ILE A 221 -17.50 1.12 -7.33
C ILE A 221 -17.06 0.17 -6.22
N THR A 222 -15.85 0.34 -5.67
CA THR A 222 -15.34 -0.51 -4.58
C THR A 222 -16.21 -0.40 -3.33
N TRP A 223 -16.62 0.81 -2.95
CA TRP A 223 -17.51 1.04 -1.81
C TRP A 223 -18.88 0.40 -2.01
N VAL A 224 -19.54 0.65 -3.15
CA VAL A 224 -20.85 0.06 -3.46
C VAL A 224 -20.77 -1.46 -3.53
N TRP A 225 -19.80 -2.01 -4.25
CA TRP A 225 -19.62 -3.46 -4.38
C TRP A 225 -19.36 -4.09 -3.01
N SER A 226 -18.47 -3.50 -2.20
CA SER A 226 -18.21 -3.97 -0.82
C SER A 226 -19.48 -3.95 0.03
N ALA A 227 -20.29 -2.89 -0.05
CA ALA A 227 -21.57 -2.83 0.66
C ALA A 227 -22.55 -3.92 0.20
N VAL A 228 -22.47 -4.38 -1.05
CA VAL A 228 -23.35 -5.44 -1.58
C VAL A 228 -22.87 -6.85 -1.18
N ILE A 229 -21.58 -7.10 -1.12
CA ILE A 229 -21.06 -8.47 -0.88
C ILE A 229 -20.66 -8.73 0.58
N PHE A 230 -20.41 -7.68 1.37
CA PHE A 230 -19.97 -7.82 2.76
C PHE A 230 -21.02 -7.32 3.74
N ASP A 231 -21.80 -8.25 4.27
CA ASP A 231 -22.84 -7.94 5.27
C ASP A 231 -22.25 -7.30 6.54
N TRP A 232 -21.05 -7.71 6.96
CA TRP A 232 -20.35 -7.13 8.11
C TRP A 232 -19.96 -5.66 7.89
N ALA A 233 -19.59 -5.29 6.65
CA ALA A 233 -19.28 -3.91 6.30
C ALA A 233 -20.57 -3.09 6.20
N ARG A 234 -21.59 -3.62 5.51
CA ARG A 234 -22.90 -2.98 5.38
C ARG A 234 -23.54 -2.69 6.74
N ALA A 235 -23.51 -3.66 7.65
CA ALA A 235 -24.08 -3.52 9.00
C ALA A 235 -23.40 -2.39 9.80
N LYS A 236 -22.11 -2.17 9.59
CA LYS A 236 -21.38 -1.06 10.20
C LYS A 236 -21.67 0.27 9.53
N TRP A 237 -21.58 0.32 8.21
CA TRP A 237 -21.73 1.55 7.42
C TRP A 237 -23.13 2.14 7.47
N PHE A 238 -24.17 1.30 7.56
CA PHE A 238 -25.58 1.72 7.56
C PHE A 238 -26.31 1.36 8.87
N GLY A 239 -25.59 0.90 9.89
CA GLY A 239 -26.16 0.54 11.18
C GLY A 239 -26.35 1.74 12.13
N PRO A 240 -26.60 1.49 13.43
CA PRO A 240 -26.85 2.54 14.43
C PRO A 240 -25.73 3.57 14.56
N HIS A 241 -24.49 3.17 14.27
CA HIS A 241 -23.29 4.02 14.34
C HIS A 241 -22.82 4.49 12.95
N PHE A 242 -23.72 4.57 11.97
CA PHE A 242 -23.39 5.00 10.59
C PHE A 242 -22.67 6.35 10.54
N TRP A 243 -22.94 7.26 11.49
CA TRP A 243 -22.33 8.58 11.57
C TRP A 243 -20.81 8.55 11.71
N ILE A 244 -20.24 7.49 12.31
CA ILE A 244 -18.79 7.30 12.38
C ILE A 244 -18.24 7.15 10.95
N TRP A 245 -18.82 6.25 10.16
CA TRP A 245 -18.41 6.02 8.77
C TRP A 245 -18.77 7.20 7.86
N GLY A 246 -19.87 7.89 8.14
CA GLY A 246 -20.22 9.15 7.50
C GLY A 246 -19.15 10.22 7.73
N LEU A 247 -18.58 10.31 8.93
CA LEU A 247 -17.47 11.22 9.23
C LEU A 247 -16.20 10.85 8.47
N PHE A 248 -15.82 9.56 8.43
CA PHE A 248 -14.70 9.08 7.60
C PHE A 248 -14.90 9.42 6.12
N GLY A 249 -16.11 9.17 5.60
CA GLY A 249 -16.48 9.51 4.22
C GLY A 249 -16.42 11.01 3.95
N LEU A 250 -16.93 11.85 4.86
CA LEU A 250 -16.88 13.31 4.74
C LEU A 250 -15.44 13.83 4.72
N ILE A 251 -14.58 13.35 5.63
CA ILE A 251 -13.17 13.73 5.67
C ILE A 251 -12.48 13.31 4.38
N ALA A 252 -12.71 12.08 3.91
CA ALA A 252 -12.16 11.61 2.64
C ALA A 252 -12.61 12.46 1.46
N LEU A 253 -13.90 12.87 1.40
CA LEU A 253 -14.42 13.76 0.37
C LEU A 253 -13.77 15.14 0.40
N VAL A 254 -13.54 15.71 1.59
CA VAL A 254 -12.81 16.98 1.74
C VAL A 254 -11.39 16.85 1.21
N CYS A 255 -10.69 15.76 1.55
CA CYS A 255 -9.36 15.48 1.02
C CYS A 255 -9.39 15.36 -0.51
N ILE A 256 -10.32 14.59 -1.09
CA ILE A 256 -10.45 14.39 -2.53
C ILE A 256 -10.76 15.70 -3.28
N ASP A 257 -11.67 16.52 -2.76
CA ASP A 257 -11.96 17.86 -3.32
C ASP A 257 -10.71 18.75 -3.27
N GLN A 258 -9.98 18.70 -2.17
CA GLN A 258 -8.77 19.49 -2.01
C GLN A 258 -7.62 19.02 -2.93
N VAL A 259 -7.49 17.71 -3.19
CA VAL A 259 -6.60 17.18 -4.25
C VAL A 259 -6.92 17.87 -5.58
N ARG A 260 -8.19 17.92 -5.98
CA ARG A 260 -8.59 18.55 -7.24
C ARG A 260 -8.27 20.04 -7.26
N ARG A 261 -8.64 20.77 -6.21
CA ARG A 261 -8.41 22.22 -6.13
C ARG A 261 -6.94 22.58 -6.19
N ASP A 262 -6.09 21.83 -5.48
CA ASP A 262 -4.65 22.10 -5.45
C ASP A 262 -3.97 21.68 -6.74
N THR A 263 -4.42 20.60 -7.37
CA THR A 263 -3.99 20.20 -8.71
C THR A 263 -4.31 21.26 -9.77
N LEU A 264 -5.49 21.89 -9.69
CA LEU A 264 -5.89 22.98 -10.60
C LEU A 264 -5.13 24.30 -10.35
N LYS A 265 -4.59 24.49 -9.14
CA LYS A 265 -3.80 25.66 -8.74
C LYS A 265 -2.28 25.41 -8.82
N ASP A 266 -1.85 24.29 -9.39
CA ASP A 266 -0.45 23.83 -9.41
C ASP A 266 0.23 23.77 -8.03
N LYS A 267 -0.54 23.52 -6.97
CA LYS A 267 -0.03 23.29 -5.61
C LYS A 267 0.25 21.79 -5.42
N ASP A 268 1.12 21.24 -6.25
CA ASP A 268 1.26 19.78 -6.42
C ASP A 268 1.66 19.05 -5.13
N PHE A 269 2.58 19.61 -4.32
CA PHE A 269 2.96 19.02 -3.04
C PHE A 269 1.76 18.92 -2.08
N ALA A 270 0.92 19.95 -2.02
CA ALA A 270 -0.29 19.92 -1.21
C ALA A 270 -1.26 18.84 -1.73
N ALA A 271 -1.43 18.73 -3.06
CA ALA A 271 -2.25 17.70 -3.67
C ALA A 271 -1.78 16.27 -3.31
N VAL A 272 -0.47 16.01 -3.28
CA VAL A 272 0.09 14.73 -2.81
C VAL A 272 -0.29 14.46 -1.35
N MET A 273 -0.16 15.47 -0.47
CA MET A 273 -0.52 15.32 0.95
C MET A 273 -2.02 15.03 1.13
N TRP A 274 -2.89 15.70 0.38
CA TRP A 274 -4.33 15.46 0.42
C TRP A 274 -4.71 14.09 -0.13
N PHE A 275 -4.01 13.60 -1.17
CA PHE A 275 -4.22 12.25 -1.70
C PHE A 275 -3.85 11.20 -0.64
N ASN A 276 -2.68 11.33 -0.02
CA ASN A 276 -2.25 10.44 1.05
C ASN A 276 -3.18 10.52 2.27
N GLY A 277 -3.68 11.71 2.60
CA GLY A 277 -4.71 11.89 3.63
C GLY A 277 -5.99 11.12 3.30
N ALA A 278 -6.50 11.23 2.06
CA ALA A 278 -7.68 10.48 1.62
C ALA A 278 -7.44 8.95 1.69
N ALA A 279 -6.31 8.48 1.19
CA ALA A 279 -5.93 7.06 1.22
C ALA A 279 -5.83 6.53 2.66
N PHE A 280 -5.21 7.29 3.56
CA PHE A 280 -5.09 6.92 4.97
C PHE A 280 -6.44 6.89 5.67
N ILE A 281 -7.30 7.90 5.46
CA ILE A 281 -8.64 7.96 6.07
C ILE A 281 -9.52 6.81 5.57
N LEU A 282 -9.56 6.54 4.27
CA LEU A 282 -10.34 5.44 3.71
C LEU A 282 -9.80 4.08 4.16
N GLY A 283 -8.48 3.88 4.12
CA GLY A 283 -7.85 2.62 4.52
C GLY A 283 -7.94 2.34 6.01
N PHE A 284 -7.72 3.36 6.86
CA PHE A 284 -7.91 3.25 8.32
C PHE A 284 -9.39 3.04 8.66
N GLY A 285 -10.29 3.68 7.92
CA GLY A 285 -11.71 3.43 8.03
C GLY A 285 -12.05 1.96 7.71
N MET A 286 -11.47 1.41 6.65
CA MET A 286 -11.64 -0.01 6.33
C MET A 286 -11.07 -0.93 7.41
N LEU A 287 -9.88 -0.63 7.95
CA LEU A 287 -9.29 -1.36 9.08
C LEU A 287 -10.26 -1.43 10.27
N LEU A 288 -10.82 -0.29 10.69
CA LEU A 288 -11.82 -0.24 11.75
C LEU A 288 -13.15 -0.94 11.35
N THR A 289 -13.50 -0.96 10.06
CA THR A 289 -14.67 -1.70 9.55
C THR A 289 -14.43 -3.20 9.70
N MET A 290 -13.20 -3.68 9.52
CA MET A 290 -12.86 -5.10 9.68
C MET A 290 -12.88 -5.56 11.14
N PHE A 291 -12.63 -4.70 12.12
CA PHE A 291 -12.62 -5.12 13.55
C PHE A 291 -13.89 -5.91 13.95
N PRO A 292 -13.82 -7.08 14.62
CA PRO A 292 -12.64 -7.68 15.26
C PRO A 292 -11.88 -8.67 14.35
N TRP A 293 -12.04 -8.58 13.04
CA TRP A 293 -11.37 -9.44 12.06
C TRP A 293 -10.00 -8.88 11.65
N ILE A 294 -9.06 -9.79 11.42
CA ILE A 294 -7.86 -9.53 10.62
C ILE A 294 -8.05 -10.07 9.20
N VAL A 295 -8.72 -11.21 9.07
CA VAL A 295 -9.23 -11.75 7.80
C VAL A 295 -10.72 -12.07 7.99
N PRO A 296 -11.65 -11.28 7.43
CA PRO A 296 -13.08 -11.45 7.63
C PRO A 296 -13.55 -12.87 7.28
N GLY A 297 -14.35 -13.47 8.17
CA GLY A 297 -14.87 -14.83 7.98
C GLY A 297 -13.88 -15.97 8.23
N THR A 298 -12.59 -15.67 8.42
CA THR A 298 -11.54 -16.68 8.66
C THR A 298 -10.86 -16.49 10.01
N TRP A 299 -10.27 -15.32 10.26
CA TRP A 299 -9.47 -15.06 11.47
C TRP A 299 -9.92 -13.78 12.16
N THR A 300 -10.31 -13.91 13.42
CA THR A 300 -10.39 -12.75 14.32
C THR A 300 -8.99 -12.37 14.82
N ILE A 301 -8.81 -11.13 15.27
CA ILE A 301 -7.54 -10.69 15.88
C ILE A 301 -7.18 -11.53 17.10
N TRP A 302 -8.18 -12.07 17.80
CA TRP A 302 -7.98 -12.88 19.00
C TRP A 302 -7.58 -14.32 18.66
N ALA A 303 -8.30 -14.94 17.73
CA ALA A 303 -8.04 -16.32 17.32
C ALA A 303 -6.74 -16.47 16.52
N GLY A 304 -6.37 -15.43 15.76
CA GLY A 304 -5.15 -15.42 14.97
C GLY A 304 -3.89 -15.07 15.79
N ALA A 305 -4.04 -14.56 17.01
CA ALA A 305 -2.93 -14.05 17.82
C ALA A 305 -2.03 -15.16 18.38
N SER A 306 -0.76 -14.82 18.59
CA SER A 306 0.21 -15.70 19.23
C SER A 306 -0.09 -15.92 20.72
N PRO A 307 0.41 -17.02 21.31
CA PRO A 307 0.31 -17.25 22.75
C PRO A 307 0.90 -16.08 23.54
N GLN A 308 0.35 -15.84 24.73
CA GLN A 308 0.66 -14.68 25.55
C GLN A 308 2.16 -14.45 25.79
N VAL A 309 2.91 -15.51 26.11
CA VAL A 309 4.35 -15.43 26.36
C VAL A 309 5.09 -14.93 25.12
N SER A 310 4.82 -15.52 23.95
CA SER A 310 5.41 -15.09 22.69
C SER A 310 5.05 -13.65 22.34
N LEU A 311 3.80 -13.23 22.57
CA LEU A 311 3.37 -11.87 22.30
C LEU A 311 4.07 -10.84 23.19
N ILE A 312 4.21 -11.11 24.49
CA ILE A 312 4.90 -10.22 25.42
C ILE A 312 6.38 -10.15 25.07
N THR A 313 7.04 -11.28 24.80
CA THR A 313 8.45 -11.31 24.37
C THR A 313 8.64 -10.55 23.06
N PHE A 314 7.78 -10.76 22.06
CA PHE A 314 7.81 -10.00 20.81
C PHE A 314 7.65 -8.51 21.07
N THR A 315 6.72 -8.12 21.95
CA THR A 315 6.48 -6.72 22.31
C THR A 315 7.68 -6.08 23.00
N MET A 316 8.30 -6.77 23.95
CA MET A 316 9.49 -6.25 24.65
C MET A 316 10.66 -6.05 23.70
N THR A 317 10.88 -6.99 22.78
CA THR A 317 11.96 -6.91 21.80
C THR A 317 11.66 -5.87 20.73
N MET A 318 10.56 -6.02 19.99
CA MET A 318 10.25 -5.18 18.82
C MET A 318 9.68 -3.82 19.19
N GLY A 319 8.93 -3.72 20.29
CA GLY A 319 8.39 -2.45 20.78
C GLY A 319 9.50 -1.44 21.10
N GLY A 320 10.68 -1.89 21.54
CA GLY A 320 11.84 -1.03 21.74
C GLY A 320 12.45 -0.48 20.43
N PHE A 321 12.33 -1.20 19.32
CA PHE A 321 12.84 -0.76 18.01
C PHE A 321 11.91 0.21 17.29
N VAL A 322 10.60 0.20 17.59
CA VAL A 322 9.63 1.10 16.94
C VAL A 322 9.99 2.59 17.11
N PRO A 323 10.30 3.09 18.33
CA PRO A 323 10.75 4.47 18.51
C PRO A 323 12.01 4.81 17.71
N VAL A 324 12.99 3.90 17.68
CA VAL A 324 14.24 4.09 16.94
C VAL A 324 13.95 4.22 15.44
N MET A 325 13.11 3.36 14.90
CA MET A 325 12.69 3.37 13.51
C MET A 325 11.96 4.68 13.14
N LEU A 326 11.05 5.15 13.99
CA LEU A 326 10.34 6.41 13.78
C LEU A 326 11.29 7.62 13.84
N MET A 327 12.22 7.65 14.80
CA MET A 327 13.22 8.70 14.91
C MET A 327 14.13 8.75 13.68
N TYR A 328 14.59 7.59 13.21
CA TYR A 328 15.45 7.49 12.03
C TYR A 328 14.72 7.98 10.76
N ASN A 329 13.50 7.51 10.51
CA ASN A 329 12.70 7.95 9.36
C ASN A 329 12.41 9.46 9.42
N TRP A 330 12.05 9.98 10.59
CA TRP A 330 11.84 11.41 10.79
C TRP A 330 13.12 12.21 10.48
N TYR A 331 14.27 11.74 10.96
CA TYR A 331 15.56 12.36 10.70
C TYR A 331 15.91 12.35 9.21
N GLN A 332 15.71 11.23 8.50
CA GLN A 332 15.92 11.16 7.05
C GLN A 332 15.08 12.18 6.29
N ILE A 333 13.76 12.24 6.56
CA ILE A 333 12.86 13.22 5.93
C ILE A 333 13.34 14.64 6.22
N TRP A 334 13.78 14.92 7.45
CA TRP A 334 14.28 16.23 7.85
C TRP A 334 15.57 16.61 7.12
N VAL A 335 16.52 15.69 6.95
CA VAL A 335 17.78 15.91 6.21
C VAL A 335 17.51 16.11 4.72
N PHE A 336 16.66 15.30 4.10
CA PHE A 336 16.41 15.29 2.65
C PHE A 336 15.24 16.17 2.18
N ARG A 337 14.77 17.11 3.02
CA ARG A 337 13.64 18.01 2.69
C ARG A 337 13.92 19.04 1.58
N GLY A 338 15.16 19.17 1.11
CA GLY A 338 15.55 20.12 0.07
C GLY A 338 15.04 19.73 -1.32
N ARG A 339 14.72 20.71 -2.18
CA ARG A 339 14.38 20.45 -3.59
C ARG A 339 15.66 20.17 -4.38
N ILE A 340 15.65 19.10 -5.17
CA ILE A 340 16.77 18.72 -6.04
C ILE A 340 16.56 19.39 -7.40
N SER A 341 17.58 20.12 -7.88
CA SER A 341 17.64 20.62 -9.26
C SER A 341 18.24 19.56 -10.18
N LYS A 342 17.85 19.57 -11.46
CA LYS A 342 18.28 18.65 -12.54
C LYS A 342 19.80 18.39 -12.58
N LEU A 343 20.61 19.34 -12.07
CA LEU A 343 22.06 19.30 -12.05
C LEU A 343 22.70 18.42 -10.97
N VAL A 344 21.98 18.02 -9.91
CA VAL A 344 22.57 17.16 -8.85
C VAL A 344 22.48 15.67 -9.21
N GLY A 345 21.55 15.27 -10.07
CA GLY A 345 21.47 13.90 -10.59
C GLY A 345 22.51 13.55 -11.67
N HIS A 346 23.32 14.54 -12.10
CA HIS A 346 24.41 14.40 -13.06
C HIS A 346 25.78 14.72 -12.44
N GLY A 347 25.92 14.62 -11.11
CA GLY A 347 27.22 14.56 -10.47
C GLY A 347 27.91 13.27 -10.89
N GLY A 348 28.64 13.32 -11.99
CA GLY A 348 29.32 12.18 -12.57
C GLY A 348 30.22 11.48 -11.55
N HIS A 349 30.03 10.17 -11.44
CA HIS A 349 31.09 9.25 -11.10
C HIS A 349 31.44 8.45 -12.35
#